data_AF-A0AAW5VVH9-F1
#
_entry.id   AF-A0AAW5VVH9-F1
#
_cell.length_a   1.000
_cell.length_b   1.000
_cell.length_c   1.000
_cell.angle_alpha   90.00
_cell.angle_beta   90.00
_cell.angle_gamma   90.00
#
_symmetry.space_group_name_H-M   'P 1'
#
loop_
_entity.id
_entity.type
_entity.pdbx_description
1 polymer ?
#
loop_
_entity_poly.entity_id
_entity_poly.type
_entity_poly.pdbx_seq_one_letter_code
_entity_poly.pdbx_strand_id
1 'polypeptide(L)'
;MTAAKPRPREELLLRLVSALADQPRASMGQLAGLVGLSRATLCRYFPSREAMMMEIFQEGVNSAEQAIERARLCEGSAQEAIQRLIQELLPIVDLYMYVELQLQVEEYSTARSEAVRQALIEQFQQWQESGDLRRDLAASWLCESLFALLGKAARLIRAGRLARHDAPHNVFVLLWSGIVHP
;
A
#
# COMPACT_ATOMS: atom_id res chain seq x y z
N MET A 1 14.36 11.92 0.28
CA MET A 1 14.62 11.62 -1.15
C MET A 1 13.27 11.51 -1.83
N THR A 2 13.02 12.25 -2.92
CA THR A 2 11.76 12.14 -3.66
C THR A 2 11.71 10.78 -4.35
N ALA A 3 10.65 10.00 -4.11
CA ALA A 3 10.34 8.79 -4.85
C ALA A 3 10.51 9.04 -6.36
N ALA A 4 11.12 8.10 -7.08
CA ALA A 4 11.24 8.19 -8.53
C ALA A 4 9.84 8.39 -9.15
N LYS A 5 9.73 9.30 -10.12
CA LYS A 5 8.44 9.58 -10.76
C LYS A 5 7.93 8.30 -11.43
N PRO A 6 6.72 7.83 -11.11
CA PRO A 6 6.19 6.59 -11.69
C PRO A 6 6.10 6.69 -13.21
N ARG A 7 6.36 5.58 -13.88
CA ARG A 7 6.20 5.48 -15.33
C ARG A 7 4.73 5.68 -15.69
N PRO A 8 4.39 6.21 -16.88
CA PRO A 8 2.99 6.49 -17.26
C PRO A 8 2.03 5.31 -17.10
N ARG A 9 2.51 4.06 -17.23
CA ARG A 9 1.72 2.84 -17.03
C ARG A 9 1.42 2.57 -15.55
N GLU A 10 2.40 2.75 -14.67
CA GLU A 10 2.24 2.56 -13.22
C GLU A 10 1.23 3.57 -12.67
N GLU A 11 1.32 4.82 -13.12
CA GLU A 11 0.36 5.87 -12.75
C GLU A 11 -1.06 5.53 -13.23
N LEU A 12 -1.20 4.94 -14.43
CA LEU A 12 -2.49 4.46 -14.91
C LEU A 12 -3.04 3.32 -14.04
N LEU A 13 -2.22 2.32 -13.69
CA LEU A 13 -2.62 1.21 -12.82
C LEU A 13 -3.05 1.70 -11.43
N LEU A 14 -2.31 2.66 -10.85
CA LEU A 14 -2.66 3.29 -9.58
C LEU A 14 -4.04 3.98 -9.65
N ARG A 15 -4.29 4.75 -10.72
CA ARG A 15 -5.59 5.43 -10.90
C ARG A 15 -6.74 4.43 -11.11
N LEU A 16 -6.48 3.34 -11.82
CA LEU A 16 -7.47 2.27 -12.03
C LEU A 16 -7.81 1.54 -10.73
N VAL A 17 -6.81 1.20 -9.89
CA VAL A 17 -7.07 0.55 -8.61
C VAL A 17 -7.79 1.48 -7.63
N SER A 18 -7.46 2.78 -7.60
CA SER A 18 -8.21 3.76 -6.80
C SER A 18 -9.66 3.87 -7.27
N ALA A 19 -9.91 3.86 -8.58
CA ALA A 19 -11.27 3.86 -9.13
C ALA A 19 -12.04 2.58 -8.76
N LEU A 20 -11.38 1.42 -8.77
CA LEU A 20 -11.96 0.15 -8.31
C LEU A 20 -12.25 0.14 -6.81
N ALA A 21 -11.39 0.74 -5.99
CA ALA A 21 -11.58 0.83 -4.55
C ALA A 21 -12.84 1.64 -4.19
N ASP A 22 -13.21 2.64 -5.02
CA ASP A 22 -14.43 3.42 -4.85
C ASP A 22 -15.64 2.78 -5.54
N GLN A 23 -15.44 2.15 -6.70
CA GLN A 23 -16.49 1.52 -7.50
C GLN A 23 -16.10 0.09 -7.94
N PRO A 24 -16.18 -0.92 -7.05
CA PRO A 24 -15.70 -2.28 -7.32
C PRO A 24 -16.36 -2.96 -8.52
N ARG A 25 -17.61 -2.57 -8.83
CA ARG A 25 -18.42 -3.10 -9.93
C ARG A 25 -18.36 -2.28 -11.22
N ALA A 26 -17.53 -1.22 -11.28
CA ALA A 26 -17.43 -0.37 -12.47
C ALA A 26 -16.95 -1.19 -13.68
N SER A 27 -17.69 -1.10 -14.79
CA SER A 27 -17.31 -1.69 -16.09
C SER A 27 -16.04 -1.05 -16.65
N MET A 28 -15.40 -1.70 -17.63
CA MET A 28 -14.24 -1.13 -18.35
C MET A 28 -14.51 0.26 -18.93
N GLY A 29 -15.74 0.53 -19.41
CA GLY A 29 -16.11 1.85 -19.92
C GLY A 29 -16.19 2.92 -18.82
N GLN A 30 -16.76 2.57 -17.66
CA GLN A 30 -16.82 3.47 -16.49
C GLN A 30 -15.43 3.76 -15.94
N LEU A 31 -14.59 2.71 -15.79
CA LEU A 31 -13.20 2.86 -15.35
C LEU A 31 -12.40 3.76 -16.28
N ALA A 32 -12.54 3.58 -17.60
CA ALA A 32 -11.89 4.46 -18.58
C ALA A 32 -12.26 5.93 -18.33
N GLY A 33 -13.54 6.23 -18.14
CA GLY A 33 -14.01 7.58 -17.81
C GLY A 33 -13.41 8.13 -16.51
N LEU A 34 -13.38 7.32 -15.45
CA LEU A 34 -12.81 7.70 -14.15
C LEU A 34 -11.31 8.03 -14.22
N VAL A 35 -10.58 7.37 -15.14
CA VAL A 35 -9.15 7.65 -15.38
C VAL A 35 -8.90 8.57 -16.58
N GLY A 36 -9.94 9.22 -17.12
CA GLY A 36 -9.81 10.21 -18.19
C GLY A 36 -9.37 9.63 -19.55
N LEU A 37 -9.67 8.37 -19.81
CA LEU A 37 -9.41 7.68 -21.07
C LEU A 37 -10.71 7.33 -21.81
N SER A 38 -10.61 7.13 -23.12
CA SER A 38 -11.70 6.49 -23.87
C SER A 38 -11.73 4.99 -23.59
N ARG A 39 -12.91 4.37 -23.71
CA ARG A 39 -13.04 2.90 -23.60
C ARG A 39 -12.13 2.17 -24.59
N ALA A 40 -12.05 2.64 -25.84
CA ALA A 40 -11.20 2.05 -26.87
C ALA A 40 -9.71 2.14 -26.49
N THR A 41 -9.28 3.27 -25.92
CA THR A 41 -7.92 3.46 -25.42
C THR A 41 -7.62 2.47 -24.29
N LEU A 42 -8.50 2.35 -23.29
CA LEU A 42 -8.30 1.43 -22.18
C LEU A 42 -8.26 -0.03 -22.64
N CYS A 43 -9.17 -0.44 -23.53
CA CYS A 43 -9.17 -1.80 -24.10
C CYS A 43 -7.92 -2.12 -24.94
N ARG A 44 -7.24 -1.12 -25.49
CA ARG A 44 -5.95 -1.30 -26.16
C ARG A 44 -4.81 -1.55 -25.17
N TYR A 45 -4.87 -0.95 -23.98
CA TYR A 45 -3.93 -1.24 -22.90
C TYR A 45 -4.20 -2.61 -22.28
N PHE A 46 -5.48 -2.93 -22.06
CA PHE A 46 -5.89 -4.13 -21.36
C PHE A 46 -6.97 -4.88 -22.16
N PRO A 47 -6.66 -6.08 -22.68
CA PRO A 47 -7.58 -6.82 -23.54
C PRO A 47 -8.84 -7.32 -22.80
N SER A 48 -8.77 -7.49 -21.48
CA SER A 48 -9.91 -7.83 -20.63
C SER A 48 -9.79 -7.18 -19.25
N ARG A 49 -10.88 -7.25 -18.46
CA ARG A 49 -10.88 -6.77 -17.06
C ARG A 49 -9.92 -7.62 -16.22
N GLU A 50 -9.93 -8.92 -16.42
CA GLU A 50 -9.09 -9.89 -15.73
C GLU A 50 -7.62 -9.62 -16.02
N ALA A 51 -7.26 -9.34 -17.29
CA ALA A 51 -5.90 -8.95 -17.65
C ALA A 51 -5.46 -7.65 -16.95
N MET A 52 -6.33 -6.63 -16.90
CA MET A 52 -6.07 -5.40 -16.16
C MET A 52 -5.88 -5.66 -14.65
N MET A 53 -6.76 -6.46 -14.05
CA MET A 53 -6.71 -6.79 -12.62
C MET A 53 -5.44 -7.58 -12.26
N MET A 54 -5.01 -8.51 -13.12
CA MET A 54 -3.73 -9.21 -12.97
C MET A 54 -2.55 -8.24 -13.05
N GLU A 55 -2.55 -7.30 -13.99
CA GLU A 55 -1.49 -6.29 -14.06
C GLU A 55 -1.46 -5.37 -12.82
N ILE A 56 -2.63 -4.97 -12.31
CA ILE A 56 -2.73 -4.22 -11.04
C ILE A 56 -2.15 -5.03 -9.89
N PHE A 57 -2.44 -6.33 -9.81
CA PHE A 57 -1.89 -7.22 -8.78
C PHE A 57 -0.36 -7.27 -8.84
N GLN A 58 0.19 -7.56 -10.03
CA GLN A 58 1.65 -7.66 -10.21
C GLN A 58 2.35 -6.34 -9.92
N GLU A 59 1.76 -5.22 -10.33
CA GLU A 59 2.29 -3.90 -10.01
C GLU A 59 2.23 -3.62 -8.51
N GLY A 60 1.17 -4.04 -7.82
CA GLY A 60 1.08 -3.92 -6.37
C GLY A 60 2.18 -4.69 -5.63
N VAL A 61 2.47 -5.92 -6.04
CA VAL A 61 3.58 -6.70 -5.46
C VAL A 61 4.92 -6.02 -5.70
N ASN A 62 5.20 -5.61 -6.95
CA ASN A 62 6.45 -4.92 -7.30
C ASN A 62 6.61 -3.59 -6.55
N SER A 63 5.55 -2.78 -6.50
CA SER A 63 5.54 -1.50 -5.81
C SER A 63 5.73 -1.66 -4.30
N ALA A 64 5.15 -2.71 -3.69
CA ALA A 64 5.32 -3.00 -2.27
C ALA A 64 6.78 -3.36 -1.93
N GLU A 65 7.39 -4.27 -2.68
CA GLU A 65 8.79 -4.65 -2.52
C GLU A 65 9.71 -3.42 -2.62
N GLN A 66 9.53 -2.61 -3.66
CA GLN A 66 10.34 -1.40 -3.87
C GLN A 66 10.12 -0.35 -2.79
N ALA A 67 8.90 -0.20 -2.27
CA ALA A 67 8.61 0.75 -1.19
C ALA A 67 9.31 0.32 0.11
N ILE A 68 9.28 -0.97 0.42
CA ILE A 68 9.93 -1.53 1.63
C ILE A 68 11.45 -1.45 1.52
N GLU A 69 12.02 -1.75 0.35
CA GLU A 69 13.45 -1.57 0.09
C GLU A 69 13.87 -0.10 0.28
N ARG A 70 13.11 0.84 -0.29
CA ARG A 70 13.37 2.28 -0.15
C ARG A 70 13.19 2.80 1.28
N ALA A 71 12.33 2.16 2.07
CA ALA A 71 12.15 2.51 3.46
C ALA A 71 13.40 2.22 4.31
N ARG A 72 14.27 1.29 3.86
CA ARG A 72 15.53 0.92 4.52
C ARG A 72 15.32 0.67 6.01
N LEU A 73 14.54 -0.36 6.32
CA LEU A 73 14.04 -0.58 7.68
C LEU A 73 15.15 -0.87 8.70
N CYS A 74 16.30 -1.35 8.24
CA CYS A 74 17.47 -1.64 9.08
C CYS A 74 18.37 -0.41 9.33
N GLU A 75 18.07 0.76 8.76
CA GLU A 75 18.87 1.98 8.93
C GLU A 75 18.25 2.93 9.98
N GLY A 76 19.04 3.36 10.96
CA GLY A 76 18.58 4.32 11.98
C GLY A 76 17.62 3.73 13.02
N SER A 77 16.88 4.60 13.69
CA SER A 77 15.91 4.20 14.72
C SER A 77 14.63 3.59 14.11
N ALA A 78 13.92 2.76 14.89
CA ALA A 78 12.60 2.25 14.52
C ALA A 78 11.63 3.38 14.15
N GLN A 79 11.72 4.51 14.86
CA GLN A 79 10.93 5.70 14.59
C GLN A 79 11.15 6.24 13.18
N GLU A 80 12.40 6.48 12.81
CA GLU A 80 12.76 7.01 11.48
C GLU A 80 12.42 6.01 10.37
N ALA A 81 12.63 4.71 10.62
CA ALA A 81 12.28 3.65 9.68
C ALA A 81 10.77 3.59 9.41
N ILE A 82 9.93 3.65 10.45
CA ILE A 82 8.47 3.67 10.30
C ILE A 82 8.00 4.94 9.59
N GLN A 83 8.60 6.10 9.86
CA GLN A 83 8.29 7.33 9.12
C GLN A 83 8.58 7.19 7.63
N ARG A 84 9.74 6.63 7.25
CA ARG A 84 10.08 6.37 5.84
C ARG A 84 9.13 5.34 5.22
N LEU A 85 8.82 4.27 5.94
CA LEU A 85 7.92 3.23 5.48
C LEU A 85 6.52 3.81 5.16
N ILE A 86 5.97 4.64 6.04
CA ILE A 86 4.69 5.32 5.80
C ILE A 86 4.78 6.22 4.56
N GLN A 87 5.88 6.96 4.38
CA GLN A 87 6.07 7.84 3.23
C GLN A 87 6.16 7.06 1.90
N GLU A 88 6.81 5.90 1.89
CA GLU A 88 6.95 5.06 0.69
C GLU A 88 5.68 4.26 0.37
N LEU A 89 4.93 3.82 1.38
CA LEU A 89 3.70 3.02 1.19
C LEU A 89 2.48 3.86 0.84
N LEU A 90 2.32 5.07 1.41
CA LEU A 90 1.10 5.87 1.23
C LEU A 90 0.77 6.17 -0.25
N PRO A 91 1.73 6.45 -1.15
CA PRO A 91 1.45 6.65 -2.58
C PRO A 91 0.91 5.40 -3.29
N ILE A 92 1.30 4.19 -2.83
CA ILE A 92 0.96 2.90 -3.47
C ILE A 92 -0.04 2.08 -2.65
N VAL A 93 -0.59 2.64 -1.58
CA VAL A 93 -1.47 1.96 -0.63
C VAL A 93 -2.67 1.28 -1.29
N ASP A 94 -3.29 1.88 -2.31
CA ASP A 94 -4.43 1.26 -2.99
C ASP A 94 -4.02 0.00 -3.79
N LEU A 95 -2.81 -0.02 -4.35
CA LEU A 95 -2.25 -1.21 -4.99
C LEU A 95 -1.97 -2.30 -3.95
N TYR A 96 -1.34 -1.93 -2.83
CA TYR A 96 -1.04 -2.87 -1.75
C TYR A 96 -2.31 -3.47 -1.14
N MET A 97 -3.31 -2.64 -0.81
CA MET A 97 -4.60 -3.10 -0.27
C MET A 97 -5.35 -3.99 -1.26
N TYR A 98 -5.18 -3.77 -2.56
CA TYR A 98 -5.71 -4.68 -3.58
C TYR A 98 -5.02 -6.03 -3.53
N VAL A 99 -3.67 -6.08 -3.51
CA VAL A 99 -2.92 -7.33 -3.34
C VAL A 99 -3.42 -8.09 -2.12
N GLU A 100 -3.50 -7.43 -0.97
CA GLU A 100 -3.98 -8.03 0.28
C GLU A 100 -5.38 -8.64 0.19
N LEU A 101 -6.32 -7.92 -0.41
CA LEU A 101 -7.66 -8.45 -0.64
C LEU A 101 -7.62 -9.73 -1.50
N GLN A 102 -6.78 -9.76 -2.52
CA GLN A 102 -6.64 -10.92 -3.42
C GLN A 102 -5.98 -12.13 -2.75
N LEU A 103 -5.06 -11.90 -1.80
CA LEU A 103 -4.49 -12.97 -0.99
C LEU A 103 -5.55 -13.60 -0.07
N GLN A 104 -6.42 -12.79 0.52
CA GLN A 104 -7.49 -13.27 1.41
C GLN A 104 -8.54 -14.15 0.70
N VAL A 105 -8.76 -13.92 -0.60
CA VAL A 105 -9.68 -14.74 -1.42
C VAL A 105 -8.97 -15.81 -2.24
N GLU A 106 -7.66 -16.02 -1.99
CA GLU A 106 -6.80 -17.00 -2.67
C GLU A 106 -6.78 -16.88 -4.22
N GLU A 107 -7.09 -15.70 -4.76
CA GLU A 107 -7.24 -15.51 -6.21
C GLU A 107 -5.89 -15.39 -6.93
N TYR A 108 -4.90 -14.75 -6.28
CA TYR A 108 -3.60 -14.44 -6.91
C TYR A 108 -2.37 -14.68 -6.00
N SER A 109 -2.47 -15.53 -4.98
CA SER A 109 -1.38 -15.72 -4.01
C SER A 109 -0.03 -16.11 -4.63
N THR A 110 1.04 -15.42 -4.22
CA THR A 110 2.41 -15.69 -4.67
C THR A 110 3.38 -15.80 -3.49
N ALA A 111 4.47 -16.54 -3.68
CA ALA A 111 5.56 -16.61 -2.69
C ALA A 111 6.18 -15.23 -2.39
N ARG A 112 6.18 -14.32 -3.38
CA ARG A 112 6.71 -12.95 -3.24
C ARG A 112 5.88 -12.09 -2.29
N SER A 113 4.55 -12.08 -2.48
CA SER A 113 3.64 -11.30 -1.63
C SER A 113 3.65 -11.77 -0.18
N GLU A 114 3.74 -13.09 0.05
CA GLU A 114 3.87 -13.63 1.40
C GLU A 114 5.21 -13.26 2.05
N ALA A 115 6.31 -13.38 1.29
CA ALA A 115 7.64 -13.03 1.78
C ALA A 115 7.76 -11.55 2.19
N VAL A 116 7.13 -10.65 1.44
CA VAL A 116 7.07 -9.22 1.75
C VAL A 116 6.42 -8.96 3.11
N ARG A 117 5.25 -9.57 3.33
CA ARG A 117 4.49 -9.44 4.58
C ARG A 117 5.26 -10.02 5.75
N GLN A 118 5.85 -11.20 5.56
CA GLN A 118 6.64 -11.87 6.59
C GLN A 118 7.89 -11.05 6.97
N ALA A 119 8.61 -10.48 6.01
CA ALA A 119 9.78 -9.63 6.27
C ALA A 119 9.43 -8.38 7.09
N LEU A 120 8.25 -7.79 6.87
CA LEU A 120 7.77 -6.68 7.71
C LEU A 120 7.51 -7.14 9.14
N ILE A 121 6.82 -8.26 9.33
CA ILE A 121 6.53 -8.80 10.67
C ILE A 121 7.84 -9.10 11.42
N GLU A 122 8.82 -9.71 10.76
CA GLU A 122 10.15 -9.97 11.33
C GLU A 122 10.86 -8.68 11.74
N GLN A 123 10.76 -7.63 10.94
CA GLN A 123 11.35 -6.33 11.30
C GLN A 123 10.67 -5.70 12.52
N PHE A 124 9.33 -5.79 12.64
CA PHE A 124 8.62 -5.36 13.83
C PHE A 124 9.06 -6.17 15.07
N GLN A 125 9.26 -7.48 14.90
CA GLN A 125 9.78 -8.33 15.97
C GLN A 125 11.20 -7.91 16.39
N GLN A 126 12.08 -7.58 15.44
CA GLN A 126 13.42 -7.07 15.74
C GLN A 126 13.38 -5.77 16.55
N TRP A 127 12.48 -4.83 16.21
CA TRP A 127 12.30 -3.61 17.00
C TRP A 127 11.67 -3.85 18.38
N GLN A 128 10.88 -4.92 18.53
CA GLN A 128 10.46 -5.37 19.86
C GLN A 128 11.67 -5.90 20.65
N GLU A 129 12.49 -6.77 20.07
CA GLU A 129 13.67 -7.39 20.69
C GLU A 129 14.74 -6.37 21.09
N SER A 130 14.90 -5.27 20.34
CA SER A 130 15.78 -4.14 20.69
C SER A 130 15.22 -3.25 21.80
N GLY A 131 13.91 -3.33 22.08
CA GLY A 131 13.23 -2.52 23.09
C GLY A 131 12.66 -1.20 22.54
N ASP A 132 12.68 -0.98 21.23
CA ASP A 132 12.11 0.21 20.61
C ASP A 132 10.57 0.19 20.63
N LEU A 133 9.97 -1.01 20.51
CA LEU A 133 8.53 -1.23 20.50
C LEU A 133 8.04 -2.03 21.71
N ARG A 134 6.79 -1.79 22.09
CA ARG A 134 6.08 -2.56 23.13
C ARG A 134 6.06 -4.05 22.80
N ARG A 135 6.18 -4.91 23.81
CA ARG A 135 6.23 -6.38 23.66
C ARG A 135 4.98 -7.13 24.11
N ASP A 136 4.01 -6.42 24.67
CA ASP A 136 2.76 -7.02 25.16
C ASP A 136 1.75 -7.31 24.02
N LEU A 137 2.04 -6.85 22.80
CA LEU A 137 1.28 -7.15 21.59
C LEU A 137 2.17 -7.89 20.58
N ALA A 138 1.56 -8.77 19.77
CA ALA A 138 2.28 -9.49 18.73
C ALA A 138 2.79 -8.54 17.63
N ALA A 139 4.00 -8.79 17.09
CA ALA A 139 4.57 -8.04 15.96
C ALA A 139 3.61 -7.97 14.76
N SER A 140 2.93 -9.07 14.45
CA SER A 140 1.92 -9.13 13.38
C SER A 140 0.78 -8.14 13.62
N TRP A 141 0.28 -8.00 14.85
CA TRP A 141 -0.76 -7.03 15.19
C TRP A 141 -0.29 -5.58 14.97
N LEU A 142 0.96 -5.27 15.31
CA LEU A 142 1.54 -3.93 15.08
C LEU A 142 1.66 -3.64 13.56
N CYS A 143 2.11 -4.64 12.80
CA CYS A 143 2.21 -4.58 11.33
C CYS A 143 0.83 -4.39 10.68
N GLU A 144 -0.18 -5.17 11.05
CA GLU A 144 -1.54 -5.03 10.54
C GLU A 144 -2.16 -3.67 10.90
N SER A 145 -1.85 -3.14 12.09
CA SER A 145 -2.33 -1.83 12.53
C SER A 145 -1.80 -0.70 11.65
N LEU A 146 -0.53 -0.77 11.21
CA LEU A 146 0.04 0.16 10.23
C LEU A 146 -0.78 0.15 8.93
N PHE A 147 -1.05 -1.04 8.37
CA PHE A 147 -1.78 -1.16 7.11
C PHE A 147 -3.25 -0.76 7.23
N ALA A 148 -3.90 -1.04 8.36
CA ALA A 148 -5.25 -0.57 8.63
C ALA A 148 -5.33 0.97 8.64
N LEU A 149 -4.35 1.65 9.24
CA LEU A 149 -4.27 3.11 9.25
C LEU A 149 -3.97 3.69 7.87
N LEU A 150 -3.03 3.10 7.12
CA LEU A 150 -2.73 3.50 5.75
C LEU A 150 -3.97 3.36 4.84
N GLY A 151 -4.64 2.21 4.88
CA GLY A 151 -5.86 1.96 4.11
C GLY A 151 -6.99 2.92 4.49
N LYS A 152 -7.13 3.26 5.79
CA LYS A 152 -8.09 4.27 6.24
C LYS A 152 -7.73 5.66 5.71
N ALA A 153 -6.47 6.06 5.78
CA ALA A 153 -6.00 7.34 5.27
C ALA A 153 -6.25 7.47 3.76
N ALA A 154 -5.94 6.43 2.99
CA ALA A 154 -6.20 6.37 1.55
C ALA A 154 -7.68 6.64 1.22
N ARG A 155 -8.58 5.95 1.92
CA ARG A 155 -10.03 6.13 1.76
C ARG A 155 -10.47 7.55 2.12
N LEU A 156 -9.95 8.12 3.20
CA LEU A 156 -10.29 9.49 3.60
C LEU A 156 -9.77 10.53 2.61
N ILE A 157 -8.59 10.32 2.02
CA ILE A 157 -8.04 11.16 0.95
C ILE A 157 -8.96 11.12 -0.27
N ARG A 158 -9.34 9.92 -0.75
CA ARG A 158 -10.26 9.80 -1.90
C ARG A 158 -11.61 10.43 -1.64
N ALA A 159 -12.13 10.33 -0.41
CA ALA A 159 -13.37 10.96 0.00
C ALA A 159 -13.26 12.49 0.21
N GLY A 160 -12.09 13.10 0.04
CA GLY A 160 -11.87 14.54 0.28
C GLY A 160 -11.95 14.95 1.76
N ARG A 161 -11.82 13.99 2.67
CA ARG A 161 -11.96 14.17 4.14
C ARG A 161 -10.60 14.25 4.86
N LEU A 162 -9.51 14.03 4.15
CA LEU A 162 -8.14 14.14 4.65
C LEU A 162 -7.24 14.69 3.53
N ALA A 163 -6.43 15.70 3.83
CA ALA A 163 -5.45 16.19 2.87
C ALA A 163 -4.32 15.16 2.71
N ARG A 164 -3.89 14.91 1.47
CA ARG A 164 -2.80 13.97 1.17
C ARG A 164 -1.49 14.32 1.89
N HIS A 165 -1.22 15.62 2.04
CA HIS A 165 -0.04 16.13 2.74
C HIS A 165 -0.03 15.76 4.23
N ASP A 166 -1.20 15.71 4.88
CA ASP A 166 -1.29 15.49 6.33
C ASP A 166 -1.30 13.99 6.68
N ALA A 167 -1.66 13.14 5.72
CA ALA A 167 -1.83 11.72 5.94
C ALA A 167 -0.58 10.99 6.50
N PRO A 168 0.66 11.21 6.01
CA PRO A 168 1.84 10.58 6.60
C PRO A 168 2.00 10.92 8.08
N HIS A 169 1.82 12.19 8.45
CA HIS A 169 1.94 12.65 9.83
C HIS A 169 0.85 12.04 10.71
N ASN A 170 -0.41 12.07 10.28
CA ASN A 170 -1.54 11.55 11.05
C ASN A 170 -1.43 10.04 11.29
N VAL A 171 -1.05 9.27 10.26
CA VAL A 171 -0.81 7.83 10.38
C VAL A 171 0.34 7.57 11.36
N PHE A 172 1.46 8.29 11.20
CA PHE A 172 2.63 8.11 12.05
C PHE A 172 2.33 8.42 13.52
N VAL A 173 1.77 9.58 13.84
CA VAL A 173 1.53 10.00 15.23
C VAL A 173 0.58 9.03 15.94
N LEU A 174 -0.50 8.62 15.29
CA LEU A 174 -1.47 7.70 15.86
C LEU A 174 -0.89 6.30 16.07
N LEU A 175 -0.12 5.80 15.10
CA LEU A 175 0.54 4.50 15.20
C LEU A 175 1.63 4.53 16.28
N TRP A 176 2.60 5.45 16.15
CA TRP A 176 3.79 5.52 16.99
C TRP A 176 3.44 5.63 18.48
N SER A 177 2.48 6.49 18.82
CA SER A 177 2.01 6.66 20.21
C SER A 177 1.43 5.39 20.82
N GLY A 178 0.94 4.46 19.99
CA GLY A 178 0.38 3.18 20.44
C GLY A 178 1.38 2.03 20.45
N ILE A 179 2.50 2.12 19.73
CA ILE A 179 3.44 1.01 19.52
C ILE A 179 4.80 1.20 20.17
N VAL A 180 5.22 2.44 20.43
CA VAL A 180 6.50 2.73 21.10
C VAL A 180 6.50 2.08 22.49
N HIS A 181 7.66 1.58 22.91
CA HIS A 181 7.80 1.08 24.27
C HIS A 181 7.53 2.22 25.28
N PRO A 182 6.71 1.99 26.33
CA PRO A 182 6.46 2.98 27.39
C PRO A 182 7.72 3.43 28.13
#